data_AF-A0A2G5SNJ7-F1
#
_entry.id   AF-A0A2G5SNJ7-F1
#
_cell.length_a   1.000
_cell.length_b   1.000
_cell.length_c   1.000
_cell.angle_alpha   90.00
_cell.angle_beta   90.00
_cell.angle_gamma   90.00
#
_symmetry.space_group_name_H-M   'P 1'
#
loop_
_entity.id
_entity.type
_entity.pdbx_description
1 polymer ?
#
loop_
_entity_poly.entity_id
_entity_poly.type
_entity_poly.pdbx_seq_one_letter_code
_entity_poly.pdbx_strand_id
1 'polypeptide(L)'
;MRITILLVCVICCVLIQEVQGARLQNCDYCVKVLQCVYGQMGKSVRSKRLLESKLTHTCKRYPEYKRSCLAFSKTHLPKIFDDMQPEKYDPHRTCREAQECDSISLFSVNEQEGRSVEALNLSGEVSILTFLFMVFIFLHLPLYFLSQ
;
A
#
# COMPACT_ATOMS: atom_id res chain seq x y z
N MET A 1 -11.03 12.81 -32.06
CA MET A 1 -9.67 12.38 -31.67
C MET A 1 -9.12 13.07 -30.42
N ARG A 2 -9.31 14.38 -30.19
CA ARG A 2 -8.81 15.04 -28.96
C ARG A 2 -9.54 14.62 -27.68
N ILE A 3 -10.87 14.41 -27.77
CA ILE A 3 -11.71 14.00 -26.64
C ILE A 3 -11.37 12.58 -26.16
N THR A 4 -11.12 11.66 -27.08
CA THR A 4 -10.73 10.28 -26.76
C THR A 4 -9.38 10.22 -26.04
N ILE A 5 -8.42 11.06 -26.41
CA ILE A 5 -7.12 11.15 -25.71
C ILE A 5 -7.31 11.66 -24.27
N LEU A 6 -8.12 12.71 -24.10
CA LEU A 6 -8.42 13.26 -22.77
C LEU A 6 -9.11 12.23 -21.86
N LEU A 7 -10.08 11.47 -22.40
CA LEU A 7 -10.76 10.41 -21.64
C LEU A 7 -9.81 9.29 -21.22
N VAL A 8 -8.94 8.83 -22.13
CA VAL A 8 -7.95 7.81 -21.81
C VAL A 8 -6.96 8.31 -20.75
N CYS A 9 -6.48 9.55 -20.85
CA CYS A 9 -5.60 10.15 -19.84
C CYS A 9 -6.27 10.21 -18.46
N VAL A 10 -7.53 10.66 -18.37
CA VAL A 10 -8.27 10.74 -17.10
C VAL A 10 -8.47 9.35 -16.49
N ILE A 11 -8.87 8.36 -17.29
CA ILE A 11 -9.03 6.97 -16.82
C ILE A 11 -7.68 6.42 -16.32
N CYS A 12 -6.58 6.63 -17.06
CA CYS A 12 -5.26 6.21 -16.63
C CYS A 12 -4.84 6.87 -15.30
N CYS A 13 -5.05 8.17 -15.13
CA CYS A 13 -4.71 8.88 -13.88
C CYS A 13 -5.46 8.30 -12.67
N VAL A 14 -6.78 8.07 -12.81
CA VAL A 14 -7.60 7.48 -11.72
C VAL A 14 -7.12 6.07 -11.37
N LEU A 15 -6.82 5.24 -12.38
CA LEU A 15 -6.29 3.89 -12.15
C LEU A 15 -4.92 3.90 -11.48
N ILE A 16 -4.04 4.84 -11.84
CA ILE A 16 -2.70 4.97 -11.23
C ILE A 16 -2.81 5.40 -9.76
N GLN A 17 -3.76 6.29 -9.43
CA GLN A 17 -3.94 6.81 -8.08
C GLN A 17 -4.44 5.74 -7.10
N GLU A 18 -5.40 4.91 -7.51
CA GLU A 18 -5.89 3.74 -6.74
C GLU A 18 -4.76 2.75 -6.44
N VAL A 19 -3.87 2.51 -7.42
CA VAL A 19 -2.75 1.57 -7.26
C VAL A 19 -1.70 2.08 -6.28
N GLN A 20 -1.44 3.40 -6.25
CA GLN A 20 -0.48 3.98 -5.30
C GLN A 20 -1.01 3.99 -3.86
N GLY A 21 -2.30 4.26 -3.68
CA GLY A 21 -2.95 4.18 -2.35
C GLY A 21 -2.87 2.77 -1.76
N ALA A 22 -3.10 1.74 -2.59
CA ALA A 22 -3.00 0.35 -2.16
C ALA A 22 -1.56 -0.07 -1.78
N ARG A 23 -0.54 0.45 -2.49
CA ARG A 23 0.87 0.16 -2.17
C ARG A 23 1.33 0.77 -0.85
N LEU A 24 0.91 2.01 -0.56
CA LEU A 24 1.26 2.65 0.71
C LEU A 24 0.71 1.86 1.90
N GLN A 25 -0.52 1.37 1.78
CA GLN A 25 -1.16 0.54 2.81
C GLN A 25 -0.46 -0.82 2.97
N ASN A 26 -0.01 -1.45 1.88
CA ASN A 26 0.72 -2.72 1.95
C ASN A 26 2.04 -2.58 2.73
N CYS A 27 2.74 -1.46 2.58
CA CYS A 27 3.96 -1.18 3.34
C CYS A 27 3.70 -1.14 4.85
N ASP A 28 2.66 -0.43 5.27
CA ASP A 28 2.25 -0.34 6.68
C ASP A 28 1.87 -1.71 7.25
N TYR A 29 1.12 -2.51 6.47
CA TYR A 29 0.77 -3.87 6.90
C TYR A 29 1.99 -4.77 7.00
N CYS A 30 2.91 -4.73 6.04
CA CYS A 30 4.13 -5.52 6.07
C CYS A 30 4.95 -5.22 7.33
N VAL A 31 5.19 -3.94 7.63
CA VAL A 31 5.95 -3.52 8.81
C VAL A 31 5.25 -3.97 10.09
N LYS A 32 3.94 -3.75 10.21
CA LYS A 32 3.14 -4.18 11.38
C LYS A 32 3.19 -5.69 11.59
N VAL A 33 3.11 -6.48 10.52
CA VAL A 33 3.19 -7.94 10.59
C VAL A 33 4.56 -8.37 11.09
N LEU A 34 5.65 -7.83 10.54
CA LEU A 34 7.01 -8.18 10.95
C LEU A 34 7.29 -7.77 12.40
N GLN A 35 6.86 -6.58 12.82
CA GLN A 35 6.95 -6.12 14.21
C GLN A 35 6.17 -7.01 15.17
N CYS A 36 4.94 -7.38 14.81
CA CYS A 36 4.11 -8.26 15.62
C CYS A 36 4.74 -9.64 15.80
N VAL A 37 5.24 -10.25 14.72
CA VAL A 37 5.87 -11.57 14.77
C VAL A 37 7.18 -11.51 15.56
N TYR A 38 8.02 -10.50 15.34
CA TYR A 38 9.26 -10.33 16.07
C TYR A 38 9.03 -10.15 17.58
N GLY A 39 8.02 -9.35 17.96
CA GLY A 39 7.58 -9.21 19.35
C GLY A 39 7.08 -10.52 19.96
N GLN A 40 6.25 -11.29 19.23
CA GLN A 40 5.74 -12.59 19.69
C GLN A 40 6.82 -13.64 19.88
N MET A 41 7.95 -13.53 19.17
CA MET A 41 9.09 -14.45 19.27
C MET A 41 10.12 -14.04 20.33
N GLY A 42 9.88 -12.95 21.06
CA GLY A 42 10.83 -12.48 22.06
C GLY A 42 12.09 -11.86 21.45
N LYS A 43 11.96 -11.16 20.32
CA LYS A 43 13.04 -10.40 19.65
C LYS A 43 14.21 -11.26 19.12
N SER A 44 14.02 -12.57 18.99
CA SER A 44 14.99 -13.44 18.33
C SER A 44 14.28 -14.67 17.76
N VAL A 45 14.51 -14.95 16.48
CA VAL A 45 13.86 -16.07 15.79
C VAL A 45 14.81 -17.26 15.76
N ARG A 46 14.44 -18.33 16.48
CA ARG A 46 15.26 -19.55 16.61
C ARG A 46 14.95 -20.62 15.55
N SER A 47 13.78 -20.56 14.91
CA SER A 47 13.34 -21.60 13.97
C SER A 47 12.57 -21.03 12.78
N LYS A 48 12.99 -21.42 11.56
CA LYS A 48 12.35 -21.07 10.30
C LYS A 48 10.90 -21.58 10.23
N ARG A 49 10.64 -22.80 10.70
CA ARG A 49 9.29 -23.39 10.70
C ARG A 49 8.34 -22.66 11.65
N LEU A 50 8.85 -22.26 12.81
CA LEU A 50 8.06 -21.49 13.77
C LEU A 50 7.74 -20.10 13.19
N LEU A 51 8.72 -19.49 12.51
CA LEU A 51 8.57 -18.21 11.83
C LEU A 51 7.46 -18.26 10.78
N GLU A 52 7.52 -19.26 9.89
CA GLU A 52 6.51 -19.47 8.86
C GLU A 52 5.10 -19.61 9.45
N SER A 53 4.96 -20.42 10.50
CA SER A 53 3.68 -20.63 11.18
C SER A 53 3.13 -19.34 11.79
N LYS A 54 4.00 -18.55 12.46
CA LYS A 54 3.59 -17.27 13.07
C LYS A 54 3.29 -16.19 12.04
N LEU A 55 4.06 -16.09 10.96
CA LEU A 55 3.77 -15.20 9.84
C LEU A 55 2.42 -15.55 9.24
N THR A 56 2.20 -16.82 8.91
CA THR A 56 0.93 -17.31 8.36
C THR A 56 -0.26 -16.96 9.26
N HIS A 57 -0.11 -17.16 10.57
CA HIS A 57 -1.16 -16.83 11.53
C HIS A 57 -1.41 -15.32 11.63
N THR A 58 -0.35 -14.52 11.61
CA THR A 58 -0.46 -13.05 11.70
C THR A 58 -1.04 -12.46 10.41
N CYS A 59 -0.66 -12.98 9.25
CA CYS A 59 -1.25 -12.60 7.95
C CYS A 59 -2.76 -12.83 7.88
N LYS A 60 -3.30 -13.83 8.58
CA LYS A 60 -4.75 -14.09 8.61
C LYS A 60 -5.55 -13.00 9.34
N ARG A 61 -4.90 -12.16 10.16
CA ARG A 61 -5.55 -11.06 10.90
C ARG A 61 -5.85 -9.84 10.04
N TYR A 62 -5.20 -9.71 8.88
CA TYR A 62 -5.32 -8.59 7.95
C TYR A 62 -5.98 -9.08 6.65
N PRO A 63 -7.31 -9.18 6.56
CA PRO A 63 -7.99 -9.77 5.42
C PRO A 63 -7.67 -9.06 4.10
N GLU A 64 -7.51 -7.74 4.13
CA GLU A 64 -7.11 -6.88 3.00
C GLU A 64 -5.70 -7.21 2.47
N TYR A 65 -4.76 -7.54 3.36
CA TYR A 65 -3.37 -7.82 3.02
C TYR A 65 -3.04 -9.32 2.97
N LYS A 66 -3.99 -10.19 3.36
CA LYS A 66 -3.77 -11.63 3.58
C LYS A 66 -3.11 -12.34 2.41
N ARG A 67 -3.57 -12.10 1.17
CA ARG A 67 -3.02 -12.78 -0.02
C ARG A 67 -1.56 -12.38 -0.27
N SER A 68 -1.27 -11.07 -0.29
CA SER A 68 0.10 -10.56 -0.45
C SER A 68 0.99 -11.01 0.70
N CYS A 69 0.54 -10.87 1.95
CA CYS A 69 1.28 -11.30 3.14
C CYS A 69 1.69 -12.77 3.09
N LEU A 70 0.78 -13.66 2.71
CA LEU A 70 1.07 -15.09 2.59
C LEU A 70 2.07 -15.38 1.45
N ALA A 71 1.92 -14.73 0.30
CA ALA A 71 2.86 -14.84 -0.81
C ALA A 71 4.25 -14.34 -0.41
N PHE A 72 4.33 -13.15 0.18
CA PHE A 72 5.53 -12.53 0.74
C PHE A 72 6.23 -13.47 1.73
N SER A 73 5.48 -13.95 2.74
CA SER A 73 6.03 -14.78 3.81
C SER A 73 6.63 -16.08 3.30
N LYS A 74 6.06 -16.65 2.23
CA LYS A 74 6.52 -17.91 1.63
C LYS A 74 7.72 -17.69 0.71
N THR A 75 7.68 -16.67 -0.15
CA THR A 75 8.73 -16.38 -1.13
C THR A 75 10.01 -15.88 -0.45
N HIS A 76 9.87 -15.05 0.59
CA HIS A 76 10.99 -14.39 1.25
C HIS A 76 11.35 -14.99 2.62
N LEU A 77 10.77 -16.14 3.01
CA LEU A 77 11.00 -16.77 4.32
C LEU A 77 12.48 -16.87 4.74
N PRO A 78 13.42 -17.33 3.88
CA PRO A 78 14.81 -17.47 4.29
C PRO A 78 15.43 -16.13 4.66
N LYS A 79 15.11 -15.09 3.88
CA LYS A 79 15.59 -13.73 4.08
C LYS A 79 14.97 -13.08 5.31
N ILE A 80 13.65 -13.20 5.47
CA ILE A 80 12.94 -12.70 6.66
C ILE A 80 13.55 -13.33 7.93
N PHE A 81 13.91 -14.61 7.90
CA PHE A 81 14.55 -15.27 9.03
C PHE A 81 15.94 -14.68 9.37
N ASP A 82 16.73 -14.37 8.34
CA ASP A 82 18.07 -13.79 8.50
C ASP A 82 17.99 -12.32 8.96
N ASP A 83 17.02 -11.57 8.46
CA ASP A 83 16.77 -10.17 8.83
C ASP A 83 16.13 -10.05 10.21
N MET A 84 15.37 -11.06 10.67
CA MET A 84 14.82 -11.09 12.04
C MET A 84 15.84 -11.47 13.13
N GLN A 85 17.13 -11.52 12.81
CA GLN A 85 18.18 -11.62 13.83
C GLN A 85 18.37 -10.25 14.51
N PRO A 86 18.64 -10.22 15.83
CA PRO A 86 18.66 -8.98 16.61
C PRO A 86 19.65 -7.92 16.09
N GLU A 87 20.74 -8.33 15.45
CA GLU A 87 21.74 -7.42 14.86
C GLU A 87 21.32 -6.82 13.51
N LYS A 88 20.35 -7.44 12.84
CA LYS A 88 19.94 -7.10 11.46
C LYS A 88 18.49 -6.64 11.34
N TYR A 89 17.77 -6.62 12.46
CA TYR A 89 16.34 -6.38 12.48
C TYR A 89 15.98 -4.96 12.05
N ASP A 90 15.49 -4.86 10.83
CA ASP A 90 14.87 -3.65 10.27
C ASP A 90 13.64 -4.06 9.43
N PRO A 91 12.42 -3.88 9.96
CA PRO A 91 11.20 -4.27 9.26
C PRO A 91 10.95 -3.43 8.01
N HIS A 92 11.35 -2.15 7.98
CA HIS A 92 11.15 -1.28 6.82
C HIS A 92 12.08 -1.67 5.68
N ARG A 93 13.34 -1.96 6.00
CA ARG A 93 14.30 -2.47 5.02
C ARG A 93 13.83 -3.81 4.46
N THR A 94 13.42 -4.74 5.32
CA THR A 94 12.91 -6.06 4.90
C THR A 94 11.71 -5.92 3.95
N CYS A 95 10.74 -5.07 4.30
CA CYS A 95 9.55 -4.83 3.46
C CYS A 95 9.87 -4.14 2.14
N ARG A 96 10.85 -3.22 2.11
CA ARG A 96 11.29 -2.58 0.86
C ARG A 96 12.02 -3.54 -0.05
N GLU A 97 12.94 -4.34 0.50
CA GLU A 97 13.67 -5.31 -0.28
C GLU A 97 12.75 -6.43 -0.83
N ALA A 98 11.59 -6.62 -0.20
CA ALA A 98 10.51 -7.46 -0.70
C ALA A 98 9.51 -6.73 -1.60
N GLN A 99 9.76 -5.46 -1.94
CA GLN A 99 8.92 -4.62 -2.80
C GLN A 99 7.49 -4.37 -2.29
N GLU A 100 7.26 -4.56 -0.99
CA GLU A 100 6.00 -4.20 -0.32
C GLU A 100 5.95 -2.69 0.00
N CYS A 101 7.12 -2.05 0.06
CA CYS A 101 7.29 -0.62 0.26
C CYS A 101 7.98 0.00 -0.96
N ASP A 102 7.42 1.08 -1.53
CA ASP A 102 8.13 1.89 -2.51
C ASP A 102 9.25 2.68 -1.82
N SER A 103 10.34 2.98 -2.54
CA SER A 103 11.51 3.69 -1.99
C SER A 103 11.18 5.09 -1.41
N ILE A 104 10.04 5.66 -1.79
CA ILE A 104 9.55 6.98 -1.34
C ILE A 104 8.89 6.92 0.06
N SER A 105 8.43 5.74 0.50
CA SER A 105 7.77 5.53 1.80
C SER A 105 8.71 5.68 3.02
N LEU A 106 9.98 5.99 2.79
CA LEU A 106 11.01 6.20 3.82
C LEU A 106 10.87 7.51 4.59
N PHE A 107 10.16 8.49 4.03
CA PHE A 107 10.01 9.80 4.69
C PHE A 107 9.06 9.76 5.89
N SER A 108 8.35 8.66 6.11
CA SER A 108 7.33 8.55 7.17
C SER A 108 7.83 7.98 8.51
N VAL A 109 9.09 7.54 8.62
CA VAL A 109 9.54 6.73 9.78
C VAL A 109 10.55 7.43 10.69
N ASN A 110 11.15 8.54 10.26
CA ASN A 110 12.19 9.23 11.03
C ASN A 110 11.78 10.56 11.67
N GLU A 111 10.49 10.87 11.79
CA GLU A 111 10.07 12.15 12.39
C GLU A 111 8.80 12.00 13.26
N GLN A 112 8.97 11.45 14.46
CA GLN A 112 8.11 11.77 15.61
C GLN A 112 8.85 12.74 16.53
N GLU A 113 8.94 14.02 16.13
CA GLU A 113 8.91 15.20 17.01
C GLU A 113 8.95 16.47 16.12
N GLY A 114 7.78 17.03 15.81
CA GLY A 114 7.65 18.43 15.40
C GLY A 114 7.86 18.77 13.92
N ARG A 115 6.75 19.19 13.29
CA ARG A 115 6.59 20.08 12.12
C ARG A 115 6.00 19.39 10.89
N SER A 116 4.78 19.84 10.55
CA SER A 116 4.02 19.60 9.33
C SER A 116 4.88 19.19 8.13
N VAL A 117 4.79 17.92 7.75
CA VAL A 117 4.87 17.59 6.34
C VAL A 117 3.42 17.43 5.90
N GLU A 118 2.94 18.44 5.16
CA GLU A 118 1.73 18.37 4.37
C GLU A 118 1.86 17.16 3.43
N ALA A 119 1.48 15.98 3.93
CA ALA A 119 1.04 14.92 3.06
C ALA A 119 -0.07 15.56 2.22
N LEU A 120 0.09 15.55 0.90
CA LEU A 120 -0.88 15.98 -0.09
C LEU A 120 -2.21 15.23 0.15
N ASN A 121 -2.96 15.72 1.11
CA ASN A 121 -4.35 15.42 1.40
C ASN A 121 -5.15 16.14 0.33
N LEU A 122 -5.23 15.52 -0.83
CA LEU A 122 -6.14 15.92 -1.90
C LEU A 122 -6.84 14.67 -2.43
N SER A 123 -7.36 13.83 -1.54
CA SER A 123 -8.14 12.65 -1.98
C SER A 123 -9.12 12.11 -0.94
N GLY A 124 -9.67 12.95 -0.07
CA GLY A 124 -10.78 12.60 0.81
C GLY A 124 -12.15 13.05 0.27
N GLU A 125 -12.22 14.23 -0.34
CA GLU A 125 -13.49 14.83 -0.78
C GLU A 125 -13.62 14.94 -2.32
N VAL A 126 -12.55 14.68 -3.07
CA VAL A 126 -12.51 14.90 -4.52
C VAL A 126 -13.18 13.76 -5.30
N SER A 127 -13.22 12.53 -4.80
CA SER A 127 -13.75 11.40 -5.57
C SER A 127 -15.25 11.49 -5.85
N ILE A 128 -16.08 11.90 -4.88
CA ILE A 128 -17.53 11.93 -5.09
C ILE A 128 -17.92 13.12 -5.95
N LEU A 129 -17.35 14.30 -5.70
CA LEU A 129 -17.71 15.50 -6.45
C LEU A 129 -17.24 15.39 -7.91
N THR A 130 -16.08 14.77 -8.17
CA THR A 130 -15.57 14.58 -9.54
C THR A 130 -16.31 13.47 -10.27
N PHE A 131 -16.72 12.39 -9.60
CA PHE A 131 -17.66 11.41 -10.16
C PHE A 131 -19.01 12.06 -10.48
N LEU A 132 -19.57 12.86 -9.58
CA LEU A 132 -20.83 13.58 -9.83
C LEU A 132 -20.68 14.61 -10.95
N PHE A 133 -19.54 15.31 -11.05
CA PHE A 133 -19.27 16.25 -12.14
C PHE A 133 -19.14 15.53 -13.48
N MET A 134 -18.46 14.38 -13.52
CA MET A 134 -18.34 13.55 -14.72
C MET A 134 -19.72 13.01 -15.12
N VAL A 135 -20.50 12.49 -14.19
CA VAL A 135 -21.88 12.02 -14.45
C VAL A 135 -22.78 13.18 -14.93
N PHE A 136 -22.67 14.37 -14.35
CA PHE A 136 -23.40 15.56 -14.80
C PHE A 136 -23.02 15.97 -16.22
N ILE A 137 -21.71 16.04 -16.53
CA ILE A 137 -21.24 16.37 -17.88
C ILE A 137 -21.74 15.32 -18.87
N PHE A 138 -21.65 14.03 -18.57
CA PHE A 138 -22.12 12.95 -19.46
C PHE A 138 -23.65 12.88 -19.61
N LEU A 139 -24.44 13.25 -18.59
CA LEU A 139 -25.91 13.32 -18.70
C LEU A 139 -26.41 14.59 -19.39
N HIS A 140 -25.71 15.73 -19.25
CA HIS A 140 -26.16 17.01 -19.82
C HIS A 140 -25.56 17.35 -21.20
N LEU A 141 -24.43 16.78 -21.60
CA LEU A 141 -23.89 16.99 -22.96
C LEU A 141 -24.75 16.46 -24.11
N PRO A 142 -25.46 15.32 -24.02
CA PRO A 142 -26.24 14.83 -25.16
C PRO A 142 -27.50 15.68 -25.46
N LEU A 143 -27.94 16.54 -24.54
CA LEU A 143 -29.10 17.42 -24.77
C LEU A 143 -28.75 18.68 -25.60
N TYR A 144 -27.49 19.11 -25.63
CA TYR A 144 -27.09 20.27 -26.43
C TYR A 144 -26.80 19.93 -27.90
N PHE A 145 -26.49 18.67 -28.21
CA PHE A 145 -26.16 18.24 -29.58
C PHE A 145 -27.37 17.79 -30.41
N LEU A 146 -28.57 17.70 -29.83
CA LEU A 146 -29.80 17.34 -30.54
C LEU A 146 -30.64 18.55 -30.99
N SER A 147 -30.18 19.78 -30.76
CA SER A 147 -30.89 21.02 -31.11
C SER A 147 -30.08 21.92 -32.05
N GLN A 148 -29.36 21.35 -33.01
CA GLN A 148 -28.79 22.09 -34.14
C GLN A 148 -28.89 21.28 -35.44
#